data_AF-A0A847E5G1-F1
#
_entry.id   AF-A0A847E5G1-F1
#
_cell.length_a   1.000
_cell.length_b   1.000
_cell.length_c   1.000
_cell.angle_alpha   90.00
_cell.angle_beta   90.00
_cell.angle_gamma   90.00
#
_symmetry.space_group_name_H-M   'P 1'
#
loop_
_entity.id
_entity.type
_entity.pdbx_description
1 polymer ?
#
loop_
_entity_poly.entity_id
_entity_poly.type
_entity_poly.pdbx_seq_one_letter_code
_entity_poly.pdbx_strand_id
1 'polypeptide(L)' 'MCEFDKIAVTMEVLCEIAMDGGRMLAERQRAIDALTLFRESLQTMEYISRKTDLDILRQRAGLYIQRMKSGAHISMSAV' A
#
# COMPACT_ATOMS: atom_id res chain seq x y z
N MET A 1 4.27 29.27 5.91
CA MET A 1 4.96 28.14 5.25
C MET A 1 4.01 26.96 5.30
N CYS A 2 3.64 26.40 4.16
CA CYS A 2 2.78 25.22 4.11
C CYS A 2 3.57 24.04 4.70
N GLU A 3 3.07 23.44 5.76
CA GLU A 3 3.69 22.27 6.39
C GLU A 3 3.40 21.07 5.49
N PHE A 4 4.43 20.49 4.87
CA PHE A 4 4.26 19.32 4.02
C PHE A 4 3.93 18.10 4.87
N ASP A 5 2.75 17.52 4.65
CA ASP A 5 2.40 16.21 5.22
C ASP A 5 3.24 15.11 4.54
N LYS A 6 4.37 14.79 5.17
CA LYS A 6 5.31 13.79 4.68
C LYS A 6 4.67 12.39 4.61
N ILE A 7 3.68 12.09 5.44
CA ILE A 7 2.99 10.79 5.43
C ILE A 7 2.12 10.69 4.18
N ALA A 8 1.33 11.73 3.89
CA ALA A 8 0.49 11.78 2.69
C ALA A 8 1.35 11.63 1.41
N VAL A 9 2.43 12.40 1.31
CA VAL A 9 3.35 12.32 0.15
C VAL A 9 3.99 10.93 0.03
N THR A 10 4.40 10.32 1.15
CA THR A 10 5.00 8.99 1.11
C THR A 10 4.00 7.93 0.62
N MET A 11 2.75 7.97 1.10
CA MET A 11 1.71 7.04 0.65
C MET A 11 1.35 7.22 -0.82
N GLU A 12 1.36 8.47 -1.32
CA GLU A 12 1.16 8.77 -2.74
C GLU A 12 2.25 8.14 -3.61
N VAL A 13 3.52 8.36 -3.26
CA VAL A 13 4.67 7.77 -3.99
C VAL A 13 4.62 6.23 -3.96
N LEU A 14 4.28 5.62 -2.82
CA LEU A 14 4.13 4.17 -2.74
C LEU A 14 2.98 3.65 -3.62
N CYS A 15 1.88 4.41 -3.72
CA CYS A 15 0.79 4.08 -4.63
C CYS A 15 1.23 4.10 -6.10
N GLU A 16 1.96 5.14 -6.49
CA GLU A 16 2.51 5.27 -7.85
C GLU A 16 3.42 4.09 -8.19
N ILE A 17 4.33 3.72 -7.28
CA ILE A 17 5.22 2.56 -7.47
C ILE A 17 4.41 1.27 -7.59
N ALA A 18 3.39 1.06 -6.76
CA ALA A 18 2.56 -0.15 -6.81
C ALA A 18 1.78 -0.28 -8.14
N MET A 19 1.41 0.84 -8.74
CA MET A 19 0.58 0.93 -9.94
C MET A 19 1.37 1.03 -11.25
N ASP A 20 2.68 1.28 -11.17
CA ASP A 20 3.56 1.42 -12.33
C ASP A 20 3.80 0.07 -13.03
N GLY A 21 3.16 -0.11 -14.20
CA GLY A 21 3.30 -1.30 -15.04
C GLY A 21 4.68 -1.49 -15.66
N GLY A 22 5.55 -0.47 -15.66
CA GLY A 22 6.93 -0.55 -16.13
C GLY A 22 7.91 -1.10 -15.09
N ARG A 23 7.49 -1.21 -13.83
CA ARG A 23 8.33 -1.72 -12.73
C ARG A 23 8.27 -3.22 -12.57
N MET A 24 9.31 -3.75 -11.93
CA MET A 24 9.32 -5.16 -11.58
C MET A 24 8.19 -5.48 -10.60
N LEU A 25 7.53 -6.63 -10.77
CA LEU A 25 6.47 -7.09 -9.87
C LEU A 25 6.90 -7.06 -8.39
N ALA A 26 8.15 -7.44 -8.10
CA ALA A 26 8.68 -7.45 -6.73
C ALA A 26 8.78 -6.04 -6.11
N GLU A 27 9.03 -4.99 -6.90
CA GLU A 27 9.04 -3.60 -6.42
C GLU A 27 7.62 -3.13 -6.11
N ARG A 28 6.68 -3.46 -6.99
CA ARG A 28 5.26 -3.14 -6.82
C ARG A 28 4.69 -3.80 -5.56
N GLN A 29 5.03 -5.08 -5.33
CA GLN A 29 4.68 -5.80 -4.10
C GLN A 29 5.28 -5.15 -2.84
N ARG A 30 6.57 -4.77 -2.90
CA ARG A 30 7.23 -4.07 -1.78
C ARG A 30 6.58 -2.73 -1.45
N ALA A 31 6.09 -2.00 -2.46
CA ALA A 31 5.37 -0.76 -2.21
C ALA A 31 4.03 -0.99 -1.50
N ILE A 32 3.29 -2.03 -1.90
CA ILE A 32 2.08 -2.47 -1.16
C ILE A 32 2.44 -2.86 0.27
N ASP A 33 3.52 -3.60 0.50
CA ASP A 33 3.94 -3.98 1.85
C ASP A 33 4.30 -2.75 2.69
N ALA A 34 5.05 -1.80 2.13
CA ALA A 34 5.45 -0.59 2.82
C ALA A 34 4.25 0.28 3.23
N LEU A 35 3.16 0.27 2.45
CA LEU A 35 1.93 0.97 2.82
C LEU A 35 1.35 0.49 4.16
N THR A 36 1.61 -0.76 4.59
CA THR A 36 1.12 -1.25 5.88
C THR A 36 1.75 -0.55 7.08
N LEU A 37 2.85 0.18 6.90
CA LEU A 37 3.48 0.98 7.95
C LEU A 37 2.66 2.23 8.32
N PHE A 38 1.69 2.61 7.48
CA PHE A 38 0.86 3.80 7.69
C PHE A 38 -0.56 3.38 8.03
N ARG A 39 -1.10 3.93 9.12
CA ARG A 39 -2.45 3.61 9.61
C ARG A 39 -3.53 4.15 8.67
N GLU A 40 -3.22 5.22 7.96
CA GLU A 40 -4.07 5.98 7.05
C GLU A 40 -4.13 5.37 5.64
N SER A 41 -3.31 4.33 5.37
CA SER A 41 -3.16 3.74 4.02
C SER A 41 -4.37 2.96 3.50
N LEU A 42 -5.42 2.77 4.30
CA LEU A 42 -6.57 1.96 3.93
C LEU A 42 -7.17 2.39 2.59
N GLN A 43 -7.36 3.70 2.37
CA GLN A 43 -7.93 4.20 1.12
C GLN A 43 -6.99 3.94 -0.09
N THR A 44 -5.68 4.11 0.11
CA THR A 44 -4.65 3.81 -0.90
C THR A 44 -4.65 2.32 -1.27
N MET A 45 -4.72 1.44 -0.27
CA MET A 45 -4.82 0.00 -0.49
C MET A 45 -6.07 -0.39 -1.27
N GLU A 46 -7.22 0.19 -0.92
CA GLU A 46 -8.48 -0.03 -1.65
C GLU A 46 -8.41 0.47 -3.09
N TYR A 47 -7.75 1.60 -3.34
CA TYR A 47 -7.49 2.09 -4.69
C TYR A 47 -6.67 1.07 -5.49
N ILE A 48 -5.53 0.63 -4.96
CA ILE A 48 -4.65 -0.35 -5.62
C ILE A 48 -5.43 -1.64 -5.92
N SER A 49 -6.15 -2.19 -4.94
CA SER A 49 -6.94 -3.42 -5.11
C SER A 49 -7.98 -3.31 -6.25
N ARG A 50 -8.65 -2.15 -6.38
CA ARG A 50 -9.64 -1.92 -7.43
C ARG A 50 -9.05 -1.63 -8.81
N LYS A 51 -7.84 -1.05 -8.88
CA LYS A 51 -7.30 -0.48 -10.12
C LYS A 51 -6.12 -1.24 -10.71
N THR A 52 -5.43 -2.05 -9.92
CA THR A 52 -4.29 -2.83 -10.40
C THR A 52 -4.72 -3.82 -11.49
N ASP A 53 -3.84 -3.98 -12.47
CA ASP A 53 -3.94 -4.89 -13.61
C ASP A 53 -3.56 -6.33 -13.24
N LEU A 54 -2.65 -6.49 -12.27
CA LEU A 54 -2.16 -7.80 -11.83
C LEU A 54 -2.96 -8.35 -10.64
N ASP A 55 -3.50 -9.56 -10.79
CA ASP A 55 -4.31 -10.20 -9.74
C ASP A 55 -3.51 -10.46 -8.45
N ILE A 56 -2.23 -10.79 -8.56
CA ILE A 56 -1.36 -10.99 -7.39
C ILE A 56 -1.22 -9.72 -6.52
N LEU A 57 -1.24 -8.54 -7.13
CA LEU A 57 -1.20 -7.26 -6.41
C LEU A 57 -2.56 -6.98 -5.76
N ARG A 58 -3.66 -7.31 -6.45
CA ARG A 58 -5.02 -7.20 -5.93
C ARG A 58 -5.23 -8.06 -4.69
N GLN A 59 -4.81 -9.33 -4.76
CA GLN A 59 -4.88 -10.26 -3.63
C GLN A 59 -4.04 -9.78 -2.44
N ARG A 60 -2.82 -9.29 -2.70
CA ARG A 60 -1.92 -8.77 -1.66
C ARG A 60 -2.51 -7.55 -0.94
N ALA A 61 -3.00 -6.56 -1.68
CA ALA A 61 -3.69 -5.42 -1.11
C ALA A 61 -4.97 -5.84 -0.36
N GLY A 62 -5.73 -6.78 -0.92
CA GLY A 62 -6.95 -7.34 -0.30
C GLY A 62 -6.70 -7.94 1.08
N LEU A 63 -5.62 -8.71 1.24
CA LEU A 63 -5.23 -9.31 2.51
C LEU A 63 -4.92 -8.24 3.58
N TYR A 64 -4.25 -7.15 3.21
CA TYR A 64 -3.99 -6.05 4.14
C TYR A 64 -5.24 -5.24 4.48
N ILE A 65 -6.12 -4.98 3.50
CA ILE A 65 -7.42 -4.34 3.74
C ILE A 65 -8.24 -5.12 4.77
N GLN A 66 -8.31 -6.45 4.61
CA GLN A 66 -9.02 -7.31 5.56
C GLN A 66 -8.45 -7.20 6.98
N ARG A 67 -7.11 -7.24 7.11
CA ARG A 67 -6.43 -7.12 8.41
C ARG A 67 -6.63 -5.74 9.06
N MET A 68 -6.57 -4.66 8.28
CA MET A 68 -6.81 -3.30 8.77
C MET A 68 -8.25 -3.15 9.27
N LYS A 69 -9.23 -3.67 8.51
CA LYS A 69 -10.66 -3.62 8.89
C LYS A 69 -10.99 -4.49 10.09
N SER A 70 -10.28 -5.61 10.30
CA SER A 70 -10.46 -6.47 11.46
C SER A 70 -9.80 -5.94 12.73
N GLY A 71 -9.19 -4.75 12.71
CA GLY A 71 -8.48 -4.17 13.84
C GLY A 71 -7.17 -4.89 14.20
N ALA A 72 -6.64 -5.73 13.31
CA ALA A 72 -5.34 -6.34 13.53
C ALA A 72 -4.26 -5.25 13.37
N HIS A 73 -3.45 -5.04 14.40
CA HIS A 73 -2.28 -4.16 14.31
C HIS A 73 -1.30 -4.77 13.29
N ILE A 74 -1.22 -4.19 12.09
CA ILE A 74 -0.27 -4.62 11.06
C ILE A 74 1.07 -3.92 11.34
N SER A 75 1.72 -4.33 12.43
CA SER A 75 3.14 -4.04 12.63
C SER A 75 3.92 -5.15 11.91
N MET A 76 4.66 -4.81 10.85
CA MET A 76 5.74 -5.69 10.38
C MET A 76 6.86 -5.62 11.43
N SER A 77 6.72 -6.35 12.53
CA SER A 77 7.88 -6.74 13.32
C SER A 77 8.59 -7.84 12.52
N ALA A 78 9.75 -7.50 11.96
CA ALA A 78 10.64 -8.48 11.37
C ALA A 78 10.94 -9.58 12.40
N VAL A 79 10.74 -10.84 12.02
CA VAL A 79 11.29 -12.01 12.72
C VAL A 79 12.70 -12.24 12.21
#